data_AF-A0AAV2WY64-F1
#
_entry.id   AF-A0AAV2WY64-F1
#
_cell.length_a   1.000
_cell.length_b   1.000
_cell.length_c   1.000
_cell.angle_alpha   90.00
_cell.angle_beta   90.00
_cell.angle_gamma   90.00
#
_symmetry.space_group_name_H-M   'P 1'
#
loop_
_entity.id
_entity.type
_entity.pdbx_description
1 polymer ?
#
loop_
_entity_poly.entity_id
_entity_poly.type
_entity_poly.pdbx_seq_one_letter_code
_entity_poly.pdbx_strand_id
1 'polypeptide(L)' 'MFKQNEKSIAQIAEYIPRACRGMQLQEAKARLEKKIALYIDDGCDAAVLNAAFAPALNSHTRESFFSCIAAQIRKGGNQ' A
#
# COMPACT_ATOMS: atom_id res chain seq x y z
N MET A 1 17.98 -4.91 5.13
CA MET A 1 16.97 -4.47 4.14
C MET A 1 15.58 -4.17 4.71
N PHE A 2 15.28 -4.41 6.00
CA PHE A 2 13.97 -4.05 6.60
C PHE A 2 13.58 -2.57 6.47
N LYS A 3 14.53 -1.65 6.75
CA LYS A 3 14.28 -0.20 6.70
C LYS A 3 13.83 0.35 5.34
N GLN A 4 14.20 -0.30 4.22
CA GLN A 4 13.81 0.17 2.88
C GLN A 4 12.38 -0.25 2.54
N ASN A 5 11.99 -1.46 2.92
CA ASN A 5 10.64 -1.96 2.71
C ASN A 5 9.63 -1.18 3.55
N GLU A 6 9.94 -0.89 4.81
CA GLU A 6 9.08 -0.10 5.70
C GLU A 6 8.87 1.33 5.18
N LYS A 7 9.94 1.97 4.67
CA LYS A 7 9.85 3.28 4.02
C LYS A 7 8.95 3.22 2.79
N SER A 8 9.14 2.21 1.93
CA SER A 8 8.34 2.04 0.72
C SER A 8 6.87 1.80 1.02
N ILE A 9 6.56 0.99 2.04
CA ILE A 9 5.20 0.78 2.55
C ILE A 9 4.59 2.11 3.00
N ALA A 10 5.29 2.90 3.82
CA ALA A 10 4.80 4.19 4.28
C ALA A 10 4.56 5.15 3.10
N GLN A 11 5.46 5.21 2.12
CA GLN A 11 5.31 6.06 0.93
C GLN A 11 4.11 5.65 0.07
N ILE A 12 3.92 4.35 -0.18
CA ILE A 12 2.74 3.84 -0.90
C ILE A 12 1.48 4.20 -0.13
N ALA A 13 1.49 3.98 1.19
CA ALA A 13 0.33 4.18 2.04
C ALA A 13 -0.07 5.65 2.16
N GLU A 14 0.89 6.58 2.11
CA GLU A 14 0.62 8.01 2.05
C GLU A 14 0.12 8.46 0.65
N TYR A 15 0.68 7.87 -0.42
CA TYR A 15 0.38 8.27 -1.80
C TYR A 15 -1.01 7.83 -2.26
N ILE A 16 -1.38 6.56 -2.05
CA ILE A 16 -2.60 5.97 -2.60
C ILE A 16 -3.89 6.70 -2.18
N PRO A 17 -4.16 7.02 -0.90
CA PRO A 17 -5.39 7.73 -0.52
C PRO A 17 -5.47 9.15 -1.09
N ARG A 18 -4.33 9.79 -1.35
CA ARG A 18 -4.27 11.11 -2.00
C ARG A 18 -4.54 11.00 -3.50
N ALA A 19 -3.89 10.06 -4.18
CA ALA A 19 -4.01 9.86 -5.63
C ALA A 19 -5.35 9.24 -6.04
N CYS A 20 -5.96 8.40 -5.20
CA CYS A 20 -7.16 7.62 -5.53
C CYS A 20 -8.45 8.19 -4.89
N ARG A 21 -8.42 9.40 -4.30
CA ARG A 21 -9.55 9.99 -3.55
C ARG A 21 -10.86 10.07 -4.35
N GLY A 22 -10.76 10.25 -5.67
CA GLY A 22 -11.89 10.31 -6.60
C GLY A 22 -12.05 9.09 -7.52
N MET A 23 -11.24 8.05 -7.36
CA MET A 23 -11.25 6.87 -8.23
C MET A 23 -12.20 5.78 -7.72
N GLN A 24 -12.60 4.88 -8.62
CA GLN A 24 -13.33 3.67 -8.25
C GLN A 24 -12.43 2.70 -7.46
N LEU A 25 -13.04 1.83 -6.66
CA LEU A 25 -12.30 0.85 -5.86
C LEU A 25 -11.37 -0.02 -6.72
N GLN A 26 -11.86 -0.50 -7.86
CA GLN A 26 -11.07 -1.33 -8.77
C GLN A 26 -9.86 -0.59 -9.34
N GLU A 27 -10.05 0.68 -9.72
CA GLU A 27 -8.95 1.53 -10.20
C GLU A 27 -7.92 1.80 -9.09
N ALA A 28 -8.39 2.08 -7.87
CA ALA A 28 -7.53 2.28 -6.72
C ALA A 28 -6.70 1.02 -6.39
N LYS A 29 -7.31 -0.17 -6.51
CA LYS A 29 -6.61 -1.46 -6.36
C LYS A 29 -5.55 -1.67 -7.44
N ALA A 30 -5.92 -1.50 -8.72
CA ALA A 30 -4.97 -1.61 -9.83
C ALA A 30 -3.81 -0.61 -9.69
N ARG A 31 -4.09 0.59 -9.18
CA ARG A 31 -3.07 1.60 -8.91
C ARG A 31 -2.13 1.18 -7.78
N LEU A 32 -2.66 0.59 -6.71
CA LEU A 32 -1.88 0.04 -5.61
C LEU A 32 -0.97 -1.10 -6.09
N GLU A 33 -1.50 -2.06 -6.85
CA GLU A 33 -0.72 -3.18 -7.42
C GLU A 33 0.41 -2.68 -8.31
N LYS A 34 0.12 -1.73 -9.21
CA LYS A 34 1.14 -1.12 -10.08
C LYS A 34 2.21 -0.40 -9.26
N LYS A 35 1.85 0.23 -8.15
CA LYS A 35 2.80 0.91 -7.27
C LYS A 35 3.68 -0.11 -6.54
N ILE A 36 3.10 -1.19 -6.01
CA ILE A 36 3.85 -2.29 -5.38
C ILE A 36 4.87 -2.88 -6.36
N ALA A 37 4.47 -3.19 -7.60
CA ALA A 37 5.36 -3.72 -8.63
C ALA A 37 6.57 -2.79 -8.92
N LEU A 38 6.35 -1.47 -8.96
CA LEU A 38 7.43 -0.50 -9.16
C LEU A 38 8.47 -0.53 -8.02
N TYR A 39 8.03 -0.65 -6.76
CA TYR A 39 8.96 -0.73 -5.64
C TYR A 39 9.68 -2.08 -5.56
N ILE A 40 9.03 -3.16 -6.01
CA ILE A 40 9.67 -4.47 -6.14
C ILE A 40 10.80 -4.42 -7.16
N ASP A 41 10.57 -3.78 -8.31
CA ASP A 41 11.58 -3.57 -9.36
C ASP A 41 12.77 -2.73 -8.86
N ASP A 42 12.51 -1.74 -8.00
CA ASP A 42 13.52 -0.93 -7.30
C ASP A 42 14.34 -1.71 -6.25
N GLY A 43 14.02 -2.98 -6.01
CA GLY A 43 14.72 -3.87 -5.09
C GLY A 43 14.08 -4.03 -3.71
N CYS A 44 12.82 -3.62 -3.54
CA CYS A 44 12.06 -3.95 -2.33
C CYS A 44 11.57 -5.40 -2.34
N ASP A 45 11.39 -5.95 -1.13
CA ASP A 45 10.92 -7.32 -0.99
C ASP A 45 9.44 -7.45 -1.36
N ALA A 46 9.18 -8.25 -2.40
CA ALA A 46 7.83 -8.50 -2.90
C ALA A 46 6.93 -9.18 -1.87
N ALA A 47 7.45 -10.11 -1.06
CA ALA A 47 6.66 -10.79 -0.06
C ALA A 47 6.23 -9.81 1.05
N VAL A 48 7.15 -8.93 1.47
CA VAL A 48 6.86 -7.90 2.49
C VAL A 48 5.82 -6.90 1.99
N LEU A 49 5.98 -6.36 0.77
CA LEU A 49 5.03 -5.41 0.20
C LEU A 49 3.65 -6.04 -0.04
N ASN A 50 3.59 -7.24 -0.63
CA ASN A 50 2.32 -7.92 -0.86
C ASN A 50 1.62 -8.29 0.46
N ALA A 51 2.35 -8.78 1.47
CA ALA A 51 1.77 -9.08 2.77
C ALA A 51 1.22 -7.82 3.47
N ALA A 52 1.93 -6.69 3.34
CA ALA A 52 1.49 -5.40 3.87
C ALA A 52 0.18 -4.89 3.25
N PHE A 53 0.00 -5.09 1.94
CA PHE A 53 -1.13 -4.54 1.19
C PHE A 53 -2.22 -5.57 0.83
N ALA A 54 -2.01 -6.86 1.10
CA ALA A 54 -3.01 -7.91 0.94
C ALA A 54 -4.37 -7.57 1.57
N PRO A 55 -4.50 -7.04 2.80
CA PRO A 55 -5.81 -6.70 3.36
C PRO A 55 -6.50 -5.56 2.58
N ALA A 56 -5.73 -4.61 2.03
CA ALA A 56 -6.29 -3.57 1.17
C ALA A 56 -6.78 -4.16 -0.16
N LEU A 57 -5.98 -5.01 -0.82
CA LEU A 57 -6.36 -5.66 -2.08
C LEU A 57 -7.59 -6.58 -1.93
N ASN A 58 -7.73 -7.24 -0.79
CA ASN A 58 -8.89 -8.09 -0.46
C ASN A 58 -10.10 -7.32 0.08
N SER A 59 -10.05 -5.99 0.17
CA SER A 59 -11.18 -5.20 0.67
C SER A 59 -12.31 -5.09 -0.36
N HIS A 60 -13.57 -5.19 0.08
CA HIS A 60 -14.75 -5.11 -0.79
C HIS A 60 -15.37 -3.70 -0.84
N THR A 61 -14.99 -2.82 0.08
CA THR A 61 -15.45 -1.43 0.13
C THR A 61 -14.28 -0.46 0.03
N ARG A 62 -14.53 0.76 -0.45
CA ARG A 62 -13.50 1.83 -0.49
C ARG A 62 -13.04 2.20 0.91
N GLU A 63 -13.96 2.25 1.87
CA GLU A 63 -13.65 2.59 3.25
C GLU A 63 -12.69 1.57 3.88
N SER A 64 -12.96 0.26 3.72
CA SER A 64 -12.03 -0.78 4.18
C SER A 64 -10.70 -0.72 3.45
N PHE A 65 -10.70 -0.50 2.12
CA PHE A 65 -9.47 -0.35 1.35
C PHE A 65 -8.58 0.77 1.89
N PHE A 66 -9.12 1.98 2.04
CA PHE A 66 -8.35 3.12 2.54
C PHE A 66 -7.98 2.98 4.02
N SER A 67 -8.84 2.35 4.82
CA SER A 67 -8.55 2.05 6.23
C SER A 67 -7.36 1.08 6.37
N CYS A 68 -7.34 -0.01 5.59
CA CYS A 68 -6.22 -0.94 5.55
C CYS A 68 -4.92 -0.27 5.08
N ILE A 69 -4.99 0.62 4.09
CA ILE A 69 -3.81 1.38 3.66
C ILE A 69 -3.34 2.33 4.76
N ALA A 70 -4.24 3.09 5.39
CA ALA A 70 -3.89 4.00 6.47
C ALA A 70 -3.31 3.27 7.70
N ALA A 71 -3.72 2.03 7.96
CA ALA A 71 -3.14 1.20 9.00
C ALA A 71 -1.64 0.92 8.78
N GLN A 72 -1.19 0.86 7.52
CA GLN A 72 0.22 0.67 7.18
C GLN A 72 1.08 1.90 7.53
N ILE A 73 0.50 3.11 7.52
CA ILE A 73 1.18 4.34 7.97
C ILE A 73 1.45 4.28 9.47
N ARG A 74 0.48 3.80 10.27
CA ARG A 74 0.62 3.71 11.73
C ARG A 74 1.62 2.66 12.16
N LYS A 75 1.76 1.58 11.38
CA LYS A 75 2.66 0.47 11.67
C LYS A 75 4.14 0.81 11.47
N GLY A 76 4.48 1.78 10.61
CA GLY A 76 5.85 2.27 10.41
C GLY A 76 6.31 3.32 11.42
N GLY A 77 5.46 3.72 12.37
CA GLY A 77 5.75 4.77 13.35
C GLY A 77 6.12 4.29 14.76
N ASN A 78 6.08 2.98 15.03
CA ASN A 78 6.41 2.43 16.35
C ASN A 78 6.97 1.00 16.23
N GLN A 79 8.30 0.87 16.25
CA GLN A 79 9.04 0.13 17.28
C GLN A 79 10.54 0.44 17.17
#